data_AF-A0A3Q0DLJ9-F1
#
_entry.id   AF-A0A3Q0DLJ9-F1
#
_cell.length_a   1.000
_cell.length_b   1.000
_cell.length_c   1.000
_cell.angle_alpha   90.00
_cell.angle_beta   90.00
_cell.angle_gamma   90.00
#
_symmetry.space_group_name_H-M   'P 1'
#
loop_
_entity.id
_entity.type
_entity.pdbx_description
1 polymer ?
#
loop_
_entity_poly.entity_id
_entity_poly.type
_entity_poly.pdbx_seq_one_letter_code
_entity_poly.pdbx_strand_id
1 'polypeptide(L)'
;EVAFRKKRLCIKFIPRDSTEAAICDIRIMGRTKQAPPQYTFIGELNSMGIWYRMGRVPRNHDSSQPTTPSQSSAASTPAPNLPR
;
A
#
# COMPACT_ATOMS: atom_id res chain seq x y z
N GLU A 1 -2.93 29.52 15.31
CA GLU A 1 -1.81 28.89 16.04
C GLU A 1 -0.60 28.78 15.10
N VAL A 2 0.50 29.49 15.39
CA VAL A 2 1.71 29.44 14.55
C VAL A 2 2.60 28.31 15.08
N ALA A 3 2.55 27.14 14.42
CA ALA A 3 3.31 25.97 14.87
C ALA A 3 4.83 26.16 14.78
N PHE A 4 5.33 26.99 13.85
CA PHE A 4 6.76 27.12 13.57
C PHE A 4 7.15 28.54 13.17
N ARG A 5 8.33 29.02 13.62
CA ARG A 5 8.78 30.41 13.44
C ARG A 5 9.55 30.67 12.14
N LYS A 6 10.18 29.65 11.53
CA LYS A 6 11.10 29.82 10.37
C LYS A 6 10.75 28.98 9.13
N LYS A 7 10.11 27.82 9.32
CA LYS A 7 9.77 26.89 8.24
C LYS A 7 8.31 26.47 8.40
N ARG A 8 7.66 26.09 7.29
CA ARG A 8 6.31 25.53 7.30
C ARG A 8 6.37 24.11 6.76
N LEU A 9 5.67 23.18 7.42
CA LEU A 9 5.44 21.86 6.87
C LEU A 9 4.23 21.93 5.94
N CYS A 10 4.43 21.56 4.67
CA CYS A 10 3.37 21.54 3.66
C CYS A 10 2.96 20.10 3.39
N ILE A 11 1.66 19.87 3.19
CA ILE A 11 1.09 18.57 2.87
C ILE A 11 0.30 18.68 1.56
N LYS A 12 0.36 17.64 0.73
CA LYS A 12 -0.37 17.55 -0.54
C LYS A 12 -1.40 16.43 -0.44
N PHE A 13 -2.66 16.78 -0.59
CA PHE A 13 -3.74 15.81 -0.74
C PHE A 13 -4.06 15.61 -2.21
N ILE A 14 -4.33 14.36 -2.57
CA ILE A 14 -4.86 13.95 -3.86
C ILE A 14 -5.98 12.93 -3.61
N PRO A 15 -6.98 12.81 -4.50
CA PRO A 15 -8.01 11.79 -4.38
C PRO A 15 -7.39 10.39 -4.29
N ARG A 16 -7.92 9.53 -3.42
CA ARG A 16 -7.41 8.17 -3.18
C ARG A 16 -7.29 7.37 -4.49
N ASP A 17 -8.30 7.47 -5.33
CA ASP A 17 -8.37 6.71 -6.59
C ASP A 17 -7.34 7.16 -7.64
N SER A 18 -6.72 8.33 -7.43
CA SER A 18 -5.71 8.89 -8.32
C SER A 18 -4.28 8.43 -8.03
N THR A 19 -4.07 7.60 -6.99
CA THR A 19 -2.73 7.11 -6.61
C THR A 19 -2.75 5.65 -6.15
N GLU A 20 -1.64 4.96 -6.33
CA GLU A 20 -1.43 3.58 -5.84
C GLU A 20 -0.72 3.53 -4.50
N ALA A 21 -0.03 4.62 -4.15
CA ALA A 21 0.72 4.75 -2.92
C ALA A 21 0.43 6.09 -2.25
N ALA A 22 0.43 6.09 -0.92
CA ALA A 22 0.29 7.28 -0.10
C ALA A 22 1.14 7.14 1.16
N ILE A 23 1.34 8.25 1.86
CA ILE A 23 2.07 8.25 3.13
C ILE A 23 1.23 7.48 4.16
N CYS A 24 1.80 6.42 4.74
CA CYS A 24 1.13 5.58 5.74
C CYS A 24 1.68 5.78 7.17
N ASP A 25 2.85 6.39 7.30
CA ASP A 25 3.45 6.72 8.59
C ASP A 25 4.38 7.94 8.48
N ILE A 26 4.45 8.73 9.56
CA ILE A 26 5.35 9.88 9.70
C ILE A 26 6.10 9.72 11.02
N ARG A 27 7.43 9.76 10.95
CA ARG A 27 8.30 9.60 12.12
C ARG A 27 9.12 10.85 12.36
N ILE A 28 9.18 11.25 13.64
CA ILE A 28 9.99 12.37 14.12
C ILE A 28 11.09 11.82 15.02
N MET A 29 12.34 12.14 14.74
CA MET A 29 13.49 11.67 15.53
C MET A 29 14.53 12.77 15.69
N GLY A 30 15.40 12.64 16.69
CA GLY A 30 16.55 13.56 16.83
C GLY A 30 17.44 13.50 15.59
N ARG A 31 18.02 14.64 15.19
CA ARG A 31 18.80 14.79 13.94
C ARG A 31 19.92 13.77 13.70
N THR A 32 20.47 13.19 14.76
CA THR A 32 21.56 12.21 14.69
C THR A 32 21.07 10.78 14.50
N LYS A 33 19.76 10.52 14.67
CA LYS A 33 19.16 9.20 14.52
C LYS A 33 18.64 9.00 13.10
N GLN A 34 19.02 7.89 12.48
CA GLN A 34 18.59 7.54 11.13
C GLN A 34 17.35 6.63 11.17
N ALA A 35 16.41 6.87 10.26
CA ALA A 35 15.24 6.02 10.12
C ALA A 35 15.58 4.73 9.37
N PRO A 36 14.77 3.68 9.54
CA PRO A 36 14.86 2.50 8.69
C PRO A 36 14.76 2.86 7.19
N PRO A 37 15.34 2.07 6.27
CA PRO A 37 15.43 2.41 4.84
C PRO A 37 14.10 2.68 4.13
N GLN A 38 12.99 2.14 4.66
CA GLN A 38 11.64 2.36 4.13
C GLN A 38 11.08 3.76 4.40
N TYR A 39 11.79 4.60 5.15
CA TYR A 39 11.40 5.98 5.39
C TYR A 39 12.25 6.95 4.56
N THR A 40 11.61 7.98 4.04
CA THR A 40 12.23 9.07 3.29
C THR A 40 12.33 10.33 4.15
N PHE A 41 13.52 10.93 4.22
CA PHE A 41 13.74 12.19 4.93
C PHE A 41 13.22 13.38 4.12
N ILE A 42 12.49 14.29 4.75
CA ILE A 42 11.97 15.50 4.09
C ILE A 42 12.52 16.80 4.66
N GLY A 43 13.24 16.73 5.78
CA GLY A 43 13.86 17.90 6.38
C GLY A 43 13.87 17.86 7.89
N GLU A 44 14.49 18.88 8.46
CA GLU A 44 14.66 19.07 9.90
C GLU A 44 13.94 20.33 10.38
N LEU A 45 13.34 20.23 11.56
CA LEU A 45 12.67 21.31 12.27
C LEU A 45 13.01 21.22 13.76
N ASN A 46 13.56 22.30 14.32
CA ASN A 46 14.02 22.34 15.72
C ASN A 46 14.95 21.17 16.09
N SER A 47 15.92 20.83 15.23
CA SER A 47 16.85 19.70 15.49
C SER A 47 16.20 18.31 15.54
N MET A 48 14.95 18.20 15.05
CA MET A 48 14.25 16.96 14.83
C MET A 48 14.09 16.70 13.33
N GLY A 49 14.57 15.56 12.87
CA GLY A 49 14.39 15.08 11.50
C GLY A 49 12.99 14.51 11.30
N ILE A 50 12.37 14.86 10.18
CA ILE A 50 11.05 14.42 9.76
C ILE A 50 11.20 13.41 8.62
N TRP A 51 10.56 12.27 8.80
CA TRP A 51 10.60 11.15 7.87
C TRP A 51 9.19 10.66 7.56
N TYR A 52 8.94 10.16 6.35
CA TYR A 52 7.68 9.50 6.03
C TYR A 52 7.91 8.13 5.41
N ARG A 53 6.93 7.23 5.53
CA ARG A 53 6.89 5.95 4.81
C ARG A 53 5.73 5.95 3.82
N MET A 54 6.00 5.53 2.58
CA MET A 54 4.95 5.26 1.61
C MET A 54 4.42 3.83 1.79
N GLY A 55 3.11 3.66 1.65
CA GLY A 55 2.43 2.38 1.64
C GLY A 55 1.45 2.29 0.48
N ARG A 56 1.15 1.06 0.05
CA ARG A 56 0.12 0.80 -0.95
C ARG A 56 -1.23 1.17 -0.39
N VAL A 57 -2.02 1.87 -1.19
CA VAL A 57 -3.39 2.24 -0.83
C VAL A 57 -4.33 1.17 -1.40
N PRO A 58 -5.10 0.44 -0.57
CA PRO A 58 -6.08 -0.51 -1.09
C PRO A 58 -7.06 0.23 -2.01
N ARG A 59 -7.35 -0.31 -3.19
CA ARG A 59 -8.41 0.22 -4.04
C ARG A 59 -9.70 -0.50 -3.68
N ASN A 60 -10.84 0.18 -3.70
CA ASN A 60 -12.15 -0.44 -3.49
C ASN A 60 -12.57 -1.38 -4.65
N HIS A 61 -11.63 -1.77 -5.53
CA HIS A 61 -11.84 -2.59 -6.72
C HIS A 61 -11.41 -4.04 -6.53
N ASP A 62 -11.21 -4.49 -5.29
CA ASP A 62 -11.27 -5.92 -4.99
C ASP A 62 -12.73 -6.27 -4.64
N SER A 63 -13.60 -6.19 -5.65
CA SER A 63 -14.66 -7.18 -5.75
C SER A 63 -13.94 -8.52 -5.80
N SER A 64 -13.97 -9.23 -4.68
CA SER A 64 -13.72 -10.65 -4.55
C SER A 64 -13.91 -11.37 -5.88
N GLN A 65 -12.81 -11.65 -6.59
CA GLN A 65 -12.88 -12.61 -7.70
C GLN A 65 -13.29 -13.93 -7.05
N PRO A 66 -14.44 -14.52 -7.41
CA PRO A 66 -14.73 -15.88 -6.98
C PRO A 66 -13.65 -16.74 -7.64
N THR A 67 -12.74 -17.30 -6.84
CA THR A 67 -11.94 -18.44 -7.29
C THR A 67 -12.92 -19.57 -7.56
N THR A 68 -13.36 -19.71 -8.82
CA THR A 68 -13.98 -20.94 -9.29
C THR A 68 -12.99 -22.07 -9.03
N PRO A 69 -13.31 -23.08 -8.20
CA PRO A 69 -12.46 -24.26 -8.12
C PRO A 69 -12.59 -24.99 -9.45
N SER A 70 -11.52 -24.97 -10.24
CA SER A 70 -11.37 -25.84 -11.40
C SER A 70 -11.37 -27.29 -10.91
N GLN A 71 -12.54 -27.91 -10.86
CA GLN A 71 -12.69 -29.36 -10.82
C GLN A 71 -12.15 -29.92 -12.14
N SER A 72 -10.85 -30.17 -12.19
CA SER A 72 -10.27 -31.06 -13.18
C SER A 72 -10.61 -32.48 -12.77
N SER A 73 -11.81 -32.94 -13.15
CA SER A 73 -12.22 -34.33 -13.06
C SER A 73 -11.26 -35.16 -13.90
N ALA A 74 -10.44 -35.97 -13.22
CA ALA A 74 -9.63 -36.98 -13.85
C ALA A 74 -10.52 -38.00 -14.59
N ALA A 75 -9.98 -38.46 -15.71
CA ALA A 75 -10.57 -39.36 -16.70
C ALA A 75 -11.31 -40.58 -16.13
N SER A 76 -12.44 -40.93 -16.78
CA SER A 76 -12.73 -42.30 -17.22
C SER A 76 -14.00 -42.31 -18.07
N THR A 77 -13.83 -42.50 -19.37
CA THR A 77 -14.89 -42.91 -20.30
C THR A 77 -15.21 -44.40 -20.11
N PRO A 78 -16.48 -44.79 -19.96
CA PRO A 78 -16.93 -46.12 -20.34
C PRO A 78 -17.74 -46.01 -21.65
N ALA A 79 -17.38 -46.82 -22.64
CA ALA A 79 -18.07 -46.92 -23.92
C ALA A 79 -19.55 -47.34 -23.76
N PRO A 80 -20.49 -46.83 -24.58
CA PRO A 80 -21.85 -47.34 -24.61
C PRO A 80 -21.93 -48.56 -25.53
N ASN A 81 -22.32 -49.71 -24.97
CA ASN A 81 -22.70 -50.90 -25.74
C ASN A 81 -24.06 -50.68 -26.42
N LEU A 82 -24.11 -50.90 -27.74
CA LEU A 82 -25.31 -50.84 -28.57
C LEU A 82 -25.93 -52.24 -28.72
N PRO A 83 -27.26 -52.42 -28.62
CA PRO A 83 -27.89 -53.72 -28.79
C PRO A 83 -28.33 -53.96 -30.25
N ARG A 84 -28.02 -55.14 -30.81
CA ARG A 84 -28.93 -55.92 -31.67
C ARG A 84 -28.50 -57.38 -31.76
#